data_AF-A0A5J5F950-F1
#
_entry.id   AF-A0A5J5F950-F1
#
_cell.length_a   1.000
_cell.length_b   1.000
_cell.length_c   1.000
_cell.angle_alpha   90.00
_cell.angle_beta   90.00
_cell.angle_gamma   90.00
#
_symmetry.space_group_name_H-M   'P 1'
#
loop_
_entity.id
_entity.type
_entity.pdbx_description
1 polymer ?
#
loop_
_entity_poly.entity_id
_entity_poly.type
_entity_poly.pdbx_seq_one_letter_code
_entity_poly.pdbx_strand_id
1 'polypeptide(L)'
;MKSESFLKITEGVLIRTTRNHNLGNKLLETLLSRNRYIKITEGVMSAAASNEGKGVESMNILLARDGVSEITEAVWVAAAGNWTYAKQVLELLLAKDKDAEITEPVLTAAARNGRDGLKALEFLLATENTNITEAAIIAAAGNLDKGKHMLDLLLTNDSSLSVPEAVVAVAAGNGGCRKELIAT
;
A
#
# COMPACT_ATOMS: atom_id res chain seq x y z
N MET A 1 47.89 2.64 -13.05
CA MET A 1 46.56 3.15 -12.67
C MET A 1 45.70 1.97 -12.27
N LYS A 2 45.46 1.76 -10.96
CA LYS A 2 44.46 0.79 -10.52
C LYS A 2 43.10 1.41 -10.84
N SER A 3 42.34 0.74 -11.69
CA SER A 3 40.92 1.02 -11.87
C SER A 3 40.28 0.93 -10.48
N GLU A 4 39.87 2.07 -9.92
CA GLU A 4 38.92 2.05 -8.83
C GLU A 4 37.68 1.36 -9.38
N SER A 5 37.41 0.15 -8.89
CA SER A 5 36.15 -0.52 -9.10
C SER A 5 35.09 0.33 -8.39
N PHE A 6 34.54 1.33 -9.08
CA PHE A 6 33.31 1.98 -8.65
C PHE A 6 32.29 0.87 -8.45
N LEU A 7 31.96 0.60 -7.19
CA LEU A 7 30.99 -0.41 -6.80
C LEU A 7 29.69 -0.03 -7.51
N LYS A 8 29.33 -0.77 -8.56
CA LYS A 8 28.14 -0.48 -9.37
C LYS A 8 26.93 -0.67 -8.46
N ILE A 9 26.30 0.43 -8.07
CA ILE A 9 25.06 0.38 -7.31
C ILE A 9 23.98 -0.19 -8.22
N THR A 10 23.56 -1.41 -7.93
CA THR A 10 22.48 -2.09 -8.64
C THR A 10 21.15 -1.82 -7.93
N GLU A 11 20.05 -2.05 -8.65
CA GLU A 11 18.71 -2.08 -8.05
C GLU A 11 18.63 -2.98 -6.82
N GLY A 12 19.25 -4.18 -6.89
CA GLY A 12 19.29 -5.12 -5.78
C GLY A 12 19.99 -4.58 -4.53
N VAL A 13 20.99 -3.69 -4.68
CA VAL A 13 21.60 -3.00 -3.54
C VAL A 13 20.58 -2.05 -2.90
N LEU A 14 19.86 -1.27 -3.70
CA LEU A 14 18.84 -0.33 -3.20
C LEU A 14 17.69 -1.06 -2.51
N ILE A 15 17.16 -2.14 -3.09
CA ILE A 15 16.10 -2.97 -2.46
C ILE A 15 16.58 -3.54 -1.11
N ARG A 16 17.83 -3.96 -1.00
CA ARG A 16 18.38 -4.46 0.28
C ARG A 16 18.51 -3.33 1.30
N THR A 17 18.84 -2.11 0.88
CA THR A 17 18.86 -0.96 1.79
C THR A 17 17.46 -0.61 2.26
N THR A 18 16.44 -0.60 1.38
CA THR A 18 15.07 -0.29 1.78
C THR A 18 14.52 -1.32 2.75
N ARG A 19 14.95 -2.59 2.70
CA ARG A 19 14.54 -3.66 3.62
C ARG A 19 15.37 -3.76 4.92
N ASN A 20 16.42 -2.94 5.08
CA ASN A 20 17.28 -3.03 6.25
C ASN A 20 16.77 -2.14 7.39
N HIS A 21 16.25 -2.76 8.45
CA HIS A 21 15.63 -2.06 9.57
C HIS A 21 16.60 -1.27 10.48
N ASN A 22 17.91 -1.49 10.36
CA ASN A 22 18.92 -0.85 11.21
C ASN A 22 19.47 0.44 10.59
N LEU A 23 20.22 0.31 9.48
CA LEU A 23 20.93 1.41 8.82
C LEU A 23 20.46 1.65 7.37
N GLY A 24 19.40 0.96 6.94
CA GLY A 24 18.91 0.96 5.57
C GLY A 24 18.64 2.36 5.03
N ASN A 25 17.90 3.18 5.77
CA ASN A 25 17.55 4.54 5.34
C ASN A 25 18.77 5.46 5.20
N LYS A 26 19.70 5.41 6.16
CA LYS A 26 20.93 6.21 6.10
C LYS A 26 21.83 5.78 4.93
N LEU A 27 21.90 4.47 4.66
CA LEU A 27 22.61 3.95 3.49
C LEU A 27 21.92 4.39 2.20
N LEU A 28 20.59 4.25 2.11
CA LEU A 28 19.80 4.67 0.95
C LEU A 28 20.02 6.15 0.64
N GLU A 29 19.89 7.03 1.64
CA GLU A 29 20.15 8.47 1.51
C GLU A 29 21.59 8.76 1.06
N THR A 30 22.58 8.08 1.63
CA THR A 30 23.99 8.25 1.27
C THR A 30 24.26 7.82 -0.17
N LEU A 31 23.67 6.72 -0.63
CA LEU A 31 23.83 6.23 -2.00
C LEU A 31 23.19 7.18 -3.02
N LEU A 32 21.98 7.67 -2.72
CA LEU A 32 21.24 8.55 -3.63
C LEU A 32 21.86 9.95 -3.70
N SER A 33 22.34 10.50 -2.58
CA SER A 33 23.02 11.81 -2.54
C SER A 33 24.33 11.82 -3.31
N ARG A 34 25.08 10.71 -3.32
CA ARG A 34 26.35 10.59 -4.04
C ARG A 34 26.20 10.33 -5.54
N ASN A 35 25.05 9.83 -5.99
CA ASN A 35 24.82 9.54 -7.40
C ASN A 35 23.42 9.98 -7.87
N ARG A 36 23.38 11.15 -8.50
CA ARG A 36 22.17 11.73 -9.11
C ARG A 36 21.59 10.91 -10.28
N TYR A 37 22.36 9.99 -10.86
CA TYR A 37 21.96 9.18 -12.00
C TYR A 37 21.38 7.82 -11.62
N ILE A 38 21.33 7.49 -10.32
CA ILE A 38 20.61 6.31 -9.86
C ILE A 38 19.12 6.51 -10.18
N LYS A 39 18.61 5.68 -11.09
CA LYS A 39 17.18 5.59 -11.38
C LYS A 39 16.49 4.84 -10.25
N ILE A 40 15.45 5.45 -9.70
CA ILE A 40 14.53 4.77 -8.79
C ILE A 40 13.58 3.95 -9.65
N THR A 41 13.53 2.64 -9.42
CA THR A 41 12.66 1.71 -10.14
C THR A 41 11.40 1.41 -9.33
N GLU A 42 10.38 0.86 -10.00
CA GLU A 42 9.21 0.31 -9.34
C GLU A 42 9.60 -0.68 -8.24
N GLY A 43 10.53 -1.61 -8.50
CA GLY A 43 10.96 -2.61 -7.51
C GLY A 43 11.54 -2.01 -6.24
N VAL A 44 12.28 -0.90 -6.33
CA VAL A 44 12.79 -0.17 -5.16
C VAL A 44 11.66 0.52 -4.41
N MET A 45 10.73 1.17 -5.13
CA MET A 45 9.57 1.84 -4.56
C MET A 45 8.63 0.85 -3.85
N SER A 46 8.24 -0.24 -4.51
CA SER A 46 7.39 -1.28 -3.91
C SER A 46 8.06 -1.92 -2.68
N ALA A 47 9.37 -2.17 -2.71
CA ALA A 47 10.09 -2.71 -1.56
C ALA A 47 10.14 -1.75 -0.36
N ALA A 48 10.22 -0.44 -0.62
CA ALA A 48 10.12 0.58 0.42
C ALA A 48 8.68 0.72 0.93
N ALA A 49 7.70 0.78 0.02
CA ALA A 49 6.28 0.91 0.32
C ALA A 49 5.76 -0.26 1.16
N SER A 50 6.21 -1.49 0.90
CA SER A 50 5.83 -2.68 1.67
C SER A 50 6.66 -2.90 2.94
N ASN A 51 7.60 -2.02 3.29
CA ASN A 51 8.43 -2.21 4.49
C ASN A 51 7.68 -1.75 5.76
N GLU A 52 7.37 -2.71 6.62
CA GLU A 52 6.60 -2.52 7.85
C GLU A 52 7.39 -1.97 9.04
N GLY A 53 8.71 -1.83 8.94
CA GLY A 53 9.54 -1.26 10.01
C GLY A 53 10.00 0.17 9.71
N LYS A 54 10.45 0.42 8.48
CA LYS A 54 11.12 1.66 8.08
C LYS A 54 10.65 2.22 6.73
N GLY A 55 9.55 1.68 6.20
CA GLY A 55 9.03 2.02 4.87
C GLY A 55 8.65 3.49 4.70
N VAL A 56 8.02 4.12 5.70
CA VAL A 56 7.66 5.54 5.65
C VAL A 56 8.89 6.43 5.45
N GLU A 57 9.96 6.17 6.20
CA GLU A 57 11.24 6.90 6.08
C GLU A 57 11.93 6.62 4.73
N SER A 58 11.97 5.35 4.29
CA SER A 58 12.48 4.99 2.95
C SER A 58 11.71 5.71 1.84
N MET A 59 10.38 5.73 1.90
CA MET A 59 9.52 6.36 0.90
C MET A 59 9.72 7.87 0.87
N ASN A 60 9.87 8.54 2.01
CA ASN A 60 10.22 9.96 2.06
C ASN A 60 11.54 10.25 1.32
N ILE A 61 12.58 9.46 1.56
CA ILE A 61 13.88 9.62 0.88
C ILE A 61 13.74 9.44 -0.63
N LEU A 62 12.98 8.41 -1.06
CA LEU A 62 12.79 8.12 -2.48
C LEU A 62 11.95 9.19 -3.18
N LEU A 63 10.83 9.62 -2.59
CA LEU A 63 9.90 10.60 -3.17
C LEU A 63 10.47 12.03 -3.19
N ALA A 64 11.43 12.34 -2.31
CA ALA A 64 12.16 13.61 -2.29
C ALA A 64 13.14 13.76 -3.46
N ARG A 65 13.42 12.69 -4.22
CA ARG A 65 14.28 12.78 -5.40
C ARG A 65 13.55 13.43 -6.58
N ASP A 66 14.28 14.28 -7.29
CA ASP A 66 13.85 14.75 -8.60
C ASP A 66 13.88 13.59 -9.61
N GLY A 67 12.88 13.55 -10.49
CA GLY A 67 12.80 12.51 -11.52
C GLY A 67 12.40 11.13 -11.00
N VAL A 68 11.76 11.04 -9.83
CA VAL A 68 10.92 9.87 -9.49
C VAL A 68 9.96 9.69 -10.66
N SER A 69 10.03 8.52 -11.29
CA SER A 69 9.12 8.14 -12.36
C SER A 69 7.67 8.14 -11.86
N GLU A 70 6.73 8.03 -12.80
CA GLU A 70 5.33 7.69 -12.51
C GLU A 70 5.24 6.61 -11.42
N ILE A 71 4.39 6.88 -10.42
CA ILE A 71 4.13 5.96 -9.31
C ILE A 71 3.16 4.91 -9.84
N THR A 72 3.67 3.70 -10.08
CA THR A 72 2.88 2.64 -10.69
C THR A 72 1.88 2.02 -9.72
N GLU A 73 0.84 1.36 -10.25
CA GLU A 73 -0.15 0.61 -9.47
C GLU A 73 0.52 -0.39 -8.50
N ALA A 74 1.60 -1.05 -8.91
CA ALA A 74 2.33 -1.99 -8.06
C ALA A 74 2.91 -1.34 -6.79
N VAL A 75 3.25 -0.05 -6.84
CA VAL A 75 3.70 0.71 -5.66
C VAL A 75 2.51 1.04 -4.75
N TRP A 76 1.38 1.44 -5.33
CA TRP A 76 0.14 1.71 -4.60
C TRP A 76 -0.41 0.45 -3.90
N VAL A 77 -0.42 -0.70 -4.60
CA VAL A 77 -0.80 -2.00 -4.04
C VAL A 77 0.14 -2.40 -2.89
N ALA A 78 1.44 -2.21 -3.06
CA ALA A 78 2.42 -2.49 -2.01
C ALA A 78 2.22 -1.59 -0.77
N ALA A 79 1.87 -0.32 -0.96
CA ALA A 79 1.55 0.61 0.11
C ALA A 79 0.26 0.21 0.84
N ALA A 80 -0.83 -0.03 0.12
CA ALA A 80 -2.11 -0.46 0.68
C ALA A 80 -2.00 -1.78 1.46
N GLY A 81 -1.18 -2.70 0.96
CA GLY A 81 -0.87 -3.98 1.61
C GLY A 81 0.12 -3.88 2.78
N ASN A 82 0.71 -2.72 3.08
CA ASN A 82 1.65 -2.59 4.19
C ASN A 82 0.95 -2.78 5.53
N TRP A 83 1.24 -3.89 6.21
CA TRP A 83 0.53 -4.30 7.41
C TRP A 83 0.53 -3.24 8.53
N THR A 84 1.59 -2.44 8.64
CA THR A 84 1.81 -1.58 9.80
C THR A 84 1.61 -0.09 9.50
N TYR A 85 1.95 0.36 8.29
CA TYR A 85 1.99 1.78 7.93
C TYR A 85 1.29 2.10 6.61
N ALA A 86 0.30 1.30 6.20
CA ALA A 86 -0.38 1.49 4.92
C ALA A 86 -0.90 2.90 4.73
N LYS A 87 -1.61 3.46 5.73
CA LYS A 87 -2.16 4.82 5.61
C LYS A 87 -1.05 5.86 5.40
N GLN A 88 0.00 5.84 6.21
CA GLN A 88 1.07 6.84 6.12
C GLN A 88 1.83 6.74 4.80
N VAL A 89 2.04 5.54 4.27
CA VAL A 89 2.70 5.38 2.97
C VAL A 89 1.79 5.90 1.85
N LEU A 90 0.48 5.59 1.89
CA LEU A 90 -0.50 6.09 0.92
C LEU A 90 -0.60 7.63 0.94
N GLU A 91 -0.55 8.26 2.12
CA GLU A 91 -0.51 9.71 2.26
C GLU A 91 0.71 10.32 1.54
N LEU A 92 1.87 9.69 1.63
CA LEU A 92 3.08 10.14 0.91
C LEU A 92 2.94 9.99 -0.61
N LEU A 93 2.34 8.89 -1.08
CA LEU A 93 2.09 8.67 -2.51
C LEU A 93 1.14 9.73 -3.06
N LEU A 94 0.00 9.97 -2.41
CA LEU A 94 -1.00 10.95 -2.84
C LEU A 94 -0.48 12.39 -2.77
N ALA A 95 0.40 12.70 -1.81
CA ALA A 95 1.07 14.00 -1.76
C ALA A 95 1.98 14.25 -2.98
N LYS A 96 2.54 13.19 -3.57
CA LYS A 96 3.39 13.25 -4.77
C LYS A 96 2.57 13.20 -6.06
N ASP A 97 1.52 12.40 -6.08
CA ASP A 97 0.67 12.15 -7.24
C ASP A 97 -0.81 12.35 -6.85
N LYS A 98 -1.25 13.61 -6.91
CA LYS A 98 -2.56 14.04 -6.39
C LYS A 98 -3.73 13.58 -7.26
N ASP A 99 -3.47 13.30 -8.52
CA ASP A 99 -4.46 12.95 -9.52
C ASP A 99 -4.51 11.43 -9.76
N ALA A 100 -3.79 10.64 -8.95
CA ALA A 100 -3.77 9.19 -9.05
C ALA A 100 -5.18 8.60 -8.90
N GLU A 101 -5.54 7.72 -9.84
CA GLU A 101 -6.77 6.93 -9.77
C GLU A 101 -6.58 5.76 -8.81
N ILE A 102 -7.52 5.59 -7.87
CA ILE A 102 -7.48 4.46 -6.95
C ILE A 102 -8.14 3.26 -7.62
N THR A 103 -7.32 2.28 -8.00
CA THR A 103 -7.75 1.10 -8.73
C THR A 103 -8.28 -0.02 -7.80
N GLU A 104 -9.02 -0.96 -8.38
CA GLU A 104 -9.52 -2.16 -7.68
C GLU A 104 -8.41 -2.94 -6.93
N PRO A 105 -7.23 -3.22 -7.52
CA PRO A 105 -6.15 -3.89 -6.81
C PRO A 105 -5.69 -3.16 -5.54
N VAL A 106 -5.67 -1.82 -5.56
CA VAL A 106 -5.26 -1.00 -4.42
C VAL A 106 -6.28 -1.11 -3.29
N LEU A 107 -7.57 -0.94 -3.59
CA LEU A 107 -8.65 -1.12 -2.61
C LEU A 107 -8.68 -2.54 -2.04
N THR A 108 -8.54 -3.55 -2.91
CA THR A 108 -8.53 -4.96 -2.51
C THR A 108 -7.36 -5.26 -1.58
N ALA A 109 -6.17 -4.71 -1.84
CA ALA A 109 -5.01 -4.85 -0.97
C ALA A 109 -5.24 -4.21 0.41
N ALA A 110 -5.84 -3.02 0.47
CA ALA A 110 -6.22 -2.37 1.72
C ALA A 110 -7.27 -3.19 2.49
N ALA A 111 -8.29 -3.70 1.82
CA ALA A 111 -9.35 -4.53 2.42
C ALA A 111 -8.83 -5.86 2.99
N ARG A 112 -7.76 -6.43 2.43
CA ARG A 112 -7.11 -7.64 2.96
C ARG A 112 -6.17 -7.37 4.15
N ASN A 113 -5.82 -6.11 4.40
CA ASN A 113 -4.89 -5.73 5.45
C ASN A 113 -5.63 -5.61 6.81
N GLY A 114 -5.61 -6.67 7.61
CA GLY A 114 -6.26 -6.72 8.92
C GLY A 114 -5.70 -5.78 9.99
N ARG A 115 -4.48 -5.24 9.84
CA ARG A 115 -3.90 -4.36 10.85
C ARG A 115 -4.12 -2.88 10.56
N ASP A 116 -3.56 -2.33 9.49
CA ASP A 116 -3.75 -0.91 9.14
C ASP A 116 -4.72 -0.69 7.97
N GLY A 117 -5.24 -1.77 7.37
CA GLY A 117 -6.08 -1.69 6.17
C GLY A 117 -7.39 -0.95 6.34
N LEU A 118 -8.02 -0.98 7.53
CA LEU A 118 -9.21 -0.16 7.78
C LEU A 118 -8.90 1.34 7.62
N LYS A 119 -7.77 1.80 8.19
CA LYS A 119 -7.36 3.20 8.05
C LYS A 119 -6.94 3.54 6.62
N ALA A 120 -6.34 2.58 5.93
CA ALA A 120 -6.01 2.72 4.51
C ALA A 120 -7.29 2.85 3.66
N LEU A 121 -8.31 2.01 3.90
CA LEU A 121 -9.60 2.11 3.22
C LEU A 121 -10.30 3.44 3.53
N GLU A 122 -10.38 3.86 4.79
CA GLU A 122 -10.93 5.18 5.18
C GLU A 122 -10.24 6.32 4.42
N PHE A 123 -8.91 6.26 4.31
CA PHE A 123 -8.14 7.26 3.58
C PHE A 123 -8.41 7.23 2.07
N LEU A 124 -8.42 6.05 1.46
CA LEU A 124 -8.63 5.89 0.02
C LEU A 124 -10.04 6.31 -0.40
N LEU A 125 -11.07 5.90 0.34
CA LEU A 125 -12.48 6.24 0.06
C LEU A 125 -12.79 7.73 0.21
N ALA A 126 -11.97 8.47 0.98
CA ALA A 126 -12.09 9.91 1.10
C ALA A 126 -11.53 10.68 -0.12
N THR A 127 -10.92 9.99 -1.09
CA THR A 127 -10.43 10.60 -2.32
C THR A 127 -11.52 10.60 -3.41
N GLU A 128 -11.58 11.65 -4.22
CA GLU A 128 -12.66 11.87 -5.21
C GLU A 128 -12.66 10.85 -6.37
N ASN A 129 -11.60 10.05 -6.53
CA ASN A 129 -11.38 9.12 -7.64
C ASN A 129 -11.35 7.65 -7.21
N THR A 130 -12.26 7.25 -6.32
CA THR A 130 -12.32 5.88 -5.80
C THR A 130 -13.67 5.24 -6.10
N ASN A 131 -13.65 4.17 -6.90
CA ASN A 131 -14.81 3.32 -7.16
C ASN A 131 -14.72 2.06 -6.31
N ILE A 132 -15.69 1.85 -5.43
CA ILE A 132 -15.76 0.62 -4.63
C ILE A 132 -16.11 -0.54 -5.55
N THR A 133 -15.34 -1.62 -5.46
CA THR A 133 -15.53 -2.81 -6.30
C THR A 133 -15.98 -4.01 -5.49
N GLU A 134 -16.62 -4.96 -6.18
CA GLU A 134 -17.05 -6.23 -5.59
C GLU A 134 -15.87 -6.98 -4.95
N ALA A 135 -14.69 -6.97 -5.60
CA ALA A 135 -13.48 -7.59 -5.10
C ALA A 135 -13.04 -7.02 -3.74
N ALA A 136 -13.14 -5.70 -3.56
CA ALA A 136 -12.82 -5.04 -2.29
C ALA A 136 -13.82 -5.42 -1.18
N ILE A 137 -15.11 -5.54 -1.50
CA ILE A 137 -16.15 -5.97 -0.55
C ILE A 137 -15.93 -7.43 -0.14
N ILE A 138 -15.66 -8.33 -1.10
CA ILE A 138 -15.33 -9.74 -0.83
C ILE A 138 -14.07 -9.85 0.04
N ALA A 139 -13.04 -9.07 -0.26
CA ALA A 139 -11.81 -9.02 0.53
C ALA A 139 -12.07 -8.56 1.98
N ALA A 140 -12.89 -7.51 2.17
CA ALA A 140 -13.29 -7.03 3.48
C ALA A 140 -14.07 -8.10 4.26
N ALA A 141 -15.02 -8.79 3.62
CA ALA A 141 -15.75 -9.90 4.23
C ALA A 141 -14.84 -11.05 4.67
N GLY A 142 -13.77 -11.29 3.91
CA GLY A 142 -12.72 -12.27 4.18
C GLY A 142 -11.77 -11.89 5.31
N ASN A 143 -11.76 -10.63 5.76
CA ASN A 143 -10.78 -10.12 6.71
C ASN A 143 -11.16 -10.49 8.16
N LEU A 144 -10.35 -11.33 8.79
CA LEU A 144 -10.61 -11.88 10.14
C LEU A 144 -10.41 -10.87 11.26
N ASP A 145 -9.63 -9.80 11.03
CA ASP A 145 -9.30 -8.83 12.07
C ASP A 145 -10.33 -7.69 12.11
N LYS A 146 -10.59 -7.07 10.95
CA LYS A 146 -11.40 -5.84 10.84
C LYS A 146 -12.54 -5.91 9.82
N GLY A 147 -12.83 -7.09 9.27
CA GLY A 147 -13.73 -7.26 8.13
C GLY A 147 -15.11 -6.65 8.31
N LYS A 148 -15.73 -6.80 9.49
CA LYS A 148 -17.02 -6.15 9.79
C LYS A 148 -16.97 -4.63 9.60
N HIS A 149 -16.01 -3.96 10.25
CA HIS A 149 -15.87 -2.51 10.16
C HIS A 149 -15.54 -2.05 8.74
N MET A 150 -14.78 -2.85 7.99
CA MET A 150 -14.49 -2.57 6.58
C MET A 150 -15.75 -2.71 5.71
N LEU A 151 -16.59 -3.72 5.92
CA LEU A 151 -17.87 -3.87 5.23
C LEU A 151 -18.82 -2.72 5.55
N ASP A 152 -18.97 -2.38 6.84
CA ASP A 152 -19.80 -1.26 7.27
C ASP A 152 -19.36 0.05 6.60
N LEU A 153 -18.05 0.30 6.53
CA LEU A 153 -17.47 1.46 5.84
C LEU A 153 -17.79 1.47 4.34
N LEU A 154 -17.57 0.36 3.63
CA LEU A 154 -17.79 0.26 2.19
C LEU A 154 -19.27 0.43 1.82
N LEU A 155 -20.18 -0.22 2.54
CA LEU A 155 -21.62 -0.14 2.28
C LEU A 155 -22.23 1.21 2.66
N THR A 156 -21.64 1.91 3.65
CA THR A 156 -22.08 3.27 4.01
C THR A 156 -21.58 4.30 2.99
N ASN A 157 -20.40 4.09 2.42
CA ASN A 157 -19.81 5.01 1.45
C ASN A 157 -20.49 4.95 0.07
N ASP A 158 -21.07 3.80 -0.29
CA ASP A 158 -21.92 3.66 -1.48
C ASP A 158 -23.13 2.76 -1.16
N SER A 159 -24.26 3.41 -0.91
CA SER A 159 -25.53 2.75 -0.57
C SER A 159 -26.22 2.07 -1.76
N SER A 160 -25.68 2.24 -2.98
CA SER A 160 -26.17 1.52 -4.16
C SER A 160 -25.59 0.11 -4.28
N LEU A 161 -24.54 -0.19 -3.52
CA LEU A 161 -23.89 -1.50 -3.53
C LEU A 161 -24.84 -2.57 -2.97
N SER A 162 -25.11 -3.58 -3.79
CA SER A 162 -25.72 -4.82 -3.32
C SER A 162 -24.65 -5.70 -2.68
N VAL A 163 -24.97 -6.36 -1.57
CA VAL A 163 -24.09 -7.37 -0.96
C VAL A 163 -24.11 -8.63 -1.83
N PRO A 164 -23.00 -9.01 -2.49
CA PRO A 164 -22.95 -10.21 -3.31
C PRO A 164 -23.17 -11.48 -2.48
N GLU A 165 -23.75 -12.52 -3.06
CA GLU A 165 -23.89 -13.82 -2.38
C GLU A 165 -22.53 -14.39 -1.96
N ALA A 166 -21.47 -14.09 -2.73
CA ALA A 166 -20.10 -14.45 -2.39
C ALA A 166 -19.65 -13.86 -1.04
N VAL A 167 -20.07 -12.64 -0.70
CA VAL A 167 -19.78 -12.01 0.60
C VAL A 167 -20.44 -12.77 1.74
N VAL A 168 -21.71 -13.19 1.55
CA VAL A 168 -22.43 -13.97 2.56
C VAL A 168 -21.76 -15.33 2.79
N ALA A 169 -21.30 -15.99 1.72
CA ALA A 169 -20.59 -17.26 1.81
C ALA A 169 -19.24 -17.12 2.55
N VAL A 170 -18.45 -16.10 2.21
CA VAL A 170 -17.15 -15.81 2.86
C VAL A 170 -17.34 -15.45 4.33
N ALA A 171 -18.29 -14.55 4.64
CA ALA A 171 -18.62 -14.16 6.00
C ALA A 171 -19.13 -15.33 6.86
N ALA A 172 -19.88 -16.26 6.26
CA ALA A 172 -20.37 -17.47 6.94
C ALA A 172 -19.26 -18.45 7.31
N GLY A 173 -18.20 -18.55 6.49
CA GLY A 173 -17.01 -19.35 6.77
C GLY A 173 -16.11 -18.78 7.88
N ASN A 174 -16.18 -17.47 8.12
CA ASN A 174 -15.30 -16.76 9.04
C ASN A 174 -15.76 -16.74 10.52
N GLY A 175 -16.88 -17.40 10.86
CA GLY A 175 -17.33 -17.65 12.24
C GLY A 175 -17.82 -16.43 13.05
N GLY A 176 -17.33 -15.22 12.76
CA GLY A 176 -17.63 -13.98 13.48
C GLY A 176 -18.63 -13.04 12.79
N CYS A 177 -18.70 -13.03 11.45
CA CYS A 177 -19.56 -12.09 10.71
C CYS A 177 -21.05 -12.49 10.64
N ARG A 178 -21.37 -13.75 10.94
CA ARG A 178 -22.72 -14.34 10.70
C ARG A 178 -23.85 -13.73 11.53
N LYS A 179 -23.61 -13.22 12.74
CA LYS A 179 -24.72 -12.85 13.64
C LYS A 179 -25.39 -11.53 13.31
N GLU A 180 -24.73 -10.63 12.59
CA GLU A 180 -25.22 -9.26 12.40
C GLU A 180 -25.44 -8.89 10.92
N LEU A 181 -24.66 -9.46 9.98
CA LEU A 181 -24.87 -9.23 8.53
C LEU A 181 -26.18 -9.84 7.98
N ILE A 182 -26.79 -10.79 8.70
CA ILE A 182 -28.06 -11.45 8.32
C ILE A 182 -29.25 -10.89 9.13
N ALA A 183 -29.01 -9.87 9.98
CA ALA A 183 -30.03 -9.29 10.87
C ALA A 183 -30.63 -7.97 10.36
N THR A 184 -30.19 -7.49 9.20
CA THR A 184 -30.74 -6.34 8.44
C THR A 184 -31.44 -6.83 7.19
#